data_AF-F7X240-F1
#
_entry.id   AF-F7X240-F1
#
_cell.length_a   1.000
_cell.length_b   1.000
_cell.length_c   1.000
_cell.angle_alpha   90.00
_cell.angle_beta   90.00
_cell.angle_gamma   90.00
#
_symmetry.space_group_name_H-M   'P 1'
#
loop_
_entity.id
_entity.type
_entity.pdbx_description
1 polymer ?
#
loop_
_entity_poly.entity_id
_entity_poly.type
_entity_poly.pdbx_seq_one_letter_code
_entity_poly.pdbx_strand_id
1 'polypeptide(L)'
;MLSDYQIGLMKGMLRRGDDQHHIAALFGINAGRVAEVANGMKDKPNGKERGREIIPAPQSDLPPPGPYFLNFVSERDIILDGLEAAIPAVADYVASNPTEAARDMQRRFHSAIAERKRELYKGG
;
A
#
# COMPACT_ATOMS: atom_id res chain seq x y z
N MET A 1 -1.50 0.12 12.69
CA MET A 1 -2.84 0.59 12.26
C MET A 1 -2.83 0.58 10.74
N LEU A 2 -3.80 -0.05 10.07
CA LEU A 2 -3.77 -0.19 8.61
C LEU A 2 -4.06 1.14 7.91
N SER A 3 -3.35 1.42 6.83
CA SER A 3 -3.63 2.54 5.91
C SER A 3 -4.83 2.23 5.02
N ASP A 4 -5.43 3.28 4.43
CA ASP A 4 -6.53 3.10 3.47
C ASP A 4 -6.08 2.31 2.23
N TYR A 5 -4.83 2.48 1.80
CA TYR A 5 -4.23 1.73 0.70
C TYR A 5 -4.12 0.23 1.01
N GLN A 6 -3.59 -0.14 2.17
CA GLN A 6 -3.51 -1.54 2.59
C GLN A 6 -4.91 -2.16 2.70
N ILE A 7 -5.89 -1.44 3.25
CA ILE A 7 -7.28 -1.91 3.32
C ILE A 7 -7.85 -2.11 1.89
N GLY A 8 -7.57 -1.19 0.97
CA GLY A 8 -7.95 -1.31 -0.44
C GLY A 8 -7.34 -2.54 -1.11
N LEU A 9 -6.04 -2.77 -0.94
CA LEU A 9 -5.33 -3.95 -1.45
C LEU A 9 -5.92 -5.24 -0.87
N MET A 10 -6.05 -5.33 0.45
CA MET A 10 -6.62 -6.51 1.13
C MET A 10 -8.03 -6.81 0.62
N LYS A 11 -8.87 -5.80 0.46
CA LYS A 11 -10.22 -5.97 -0.11
C LYS A 11 -10.19 -6.45 -1.56
N GLY A 12 -9.26 -5.96 -2.37
CA GLY A 12 -9.09 -6.39 -3.75
C GLY A 12 -8.65 -7.84 -3.83
N MET A 13 -7.70 -8.24 -2.99
CA MET A 13 -7.22 -9.63 -2.85
C MET A 13 -8.35 -10.56 -2.38
N LEU A 14 -9.11 -10.17 -1.35
CA LEU A 14 -10.29 -10.92 -0.89
C LEU A 14 -11.35 -11.06 -1.99
N ARG A 15 -11.61 -10.01 -2.77
CA ARG A 15 -12.54 -10.04 -3.90
C ARG A 15 -12.05 -10.96 -5.02
N ARG A 16 -10.74 -11.03 -5.25
CA ARG A 16 -10.13 -11.94 -6.22
C ARG A 16 -10.24 -13.41 -5.81
N GLY A 17 -10.51 -13.68 -4.52
CA GLY A 17 -10.62 -15.03 -3.96
C GLY A 17 -9.34 -15.52 -3.28
N ASP A 18 -8.41 -14.62 -2.98
CA ASP A 18 -7.19 -14.97 -2.27
C ASP A 18 -7.49 -15.42 -0.83
N ASP A 19 -6.73 -16.39 -0.34
CA ASP A 19 -6.88 -16.93 1.01
C ASP A 19 -6.52 -15.90 2.09
N GLN A 20 -7.40 -15.75 3.09
CA GLN A 20 -7.26 -14.76 4.17
C GLN A 20 -6.00 -14.96 5.03
N HIS A 21 -5.53 -16.20 5.22
CA HIS A 21 -4.33 -16.50 5.99
C HIS A 21 -3.08 -16.13 5.19
N HIS A 22 -3.08 -16.34 3.88
CA HIS A 22 -2.00 -15.86 3.02
C HIS A 22 -1.98 -14.33 2.93
N ILE A 23 -3.14 -13.67 2.86
CA ILE A 23 -3.22 -12.21 2.96
C ILE A 23 -2.65 -11.75 4.31
N ALA A 24 -3.06 -12.36 5.42
CA ALA A 24 -2.55 -12.03 6.75
C ALA A 24 -1.02 -12.16 6.83
N ALA A 25 -0.47 -13.22 6.24
CA ALA A 25 0.97 -13.44 6.15
C ALA A 25 1.67 -12.36 5.31
N LEU A 26 1.10 -11.97 4.17
CA LEU A 26 1.65 -10.92 3.30
C LEU A 26 1.75 -9.57 4.03
N PHE A 27 0.72 -9.20 4.79
CA PHE A 27 0.68 -7.91 5.51
C PHE A 27 1.31 -7.98 6.90
N GLY A 28 1.75 -9.16 7.37
CA GLY A 28 2.30 -9.33 8.71
C GLY A 28 1.31 -9.01 9.84
N ILE A 29 0.02 -9.29 9.64
CA ILE A 29 -1.06 -8.98 10.58
C ILE A 29 -1.80 -10.24 11.05
N ASN A 30 -2.62 -10.10 12.09
CA ASN A 30 -3.48 -11.18 12.56
C ASN A 30 -4.59 -11.50 11.53
N ALA A 31 -4.87 -12.78 11.25
CA ALA A 31 -5.94 -13.18 10.33
C ALA A 31 -7.33 -12.64 10.73
N GLY A 32 -7.60 -12.49 12.04
CA GLY A 32 -8.83 -11.83 12.52
C GLY A 32 -8.94 -10.38 12.03
N ARG A 33 -7.81 -9.69 11.87
CA ARG A 33 -7.76 -8.33 11.29
C ARG A 33 -8.15 -8.33 9.81
N VAL A 34 -7.81 -9.38 9.06
CA VAL A 34 -8.25 -9.55 7.67
C VAL A 34 -9.76 -9.77 7.60
N ALA A 35 -10.31 -10.59 8.51
CA ALA A 35 -11.76 -10.82 8.61
C ALA A 35 -12.52 -9.52 9.00
N GLU A 36 -11.93 -8.67 9.84
CA GLU A 36 -12.49 -7.34 10.12
C GLU A 36 -12.52 -6.46 8.87
N VAL A 37 -11.47 -6.47 8.03
CA VAL A 37 -11.46 -5.74 6.75
C VAL A 37 -12.58 -6.22 5.83
N ALA A 38 -12.76 -7.54 5.72
CA ALA A 38 -13.81 -8.15 4.89
C ALA A 38 -15.22 -7.71 5.31
N ASN A 39 -15.45 -7.56 6.61
CA ASN A 39 -16.76 -7.24 7.20
C ASN A 39 -17.01 -5.74 7.43
N GLY A 40 -16.06 -4.86 7.06
CA GLY A 40 -16.24 -3.40 7.17
C GLY A 40 -15.69 -2.78 8.45
N MET A 41 -14.47 -3.15 8.85
CA MET A 41 -13.62 -2.59 9.92
C MET A 41 -14.14 -1.36 10.68
N LYS A 42 -14.35 -1.51 11.99
CA LYS A 42 -14.57 -0.42 12.95
C LYS A 42 -13.24 0.03 13.55
N ASP A 43 -12.51 0.90 12.86
CA ASP A 43 -11.15 1.31 13.27
C ASP A 43 -11.01 2.82 13.54
N LYS A 44 -12.11 3.55 13.82
CA LYS A 44 -12.04 4.93 14.32
C LYS A 44 -12.31 4.98 15.84
N PRO A 45 -11.64 5.87 16.59
CA PRO A 45 -11.89 6.08 18.03
C PRO A 45 -13.35 6.41 18.38
N ASN A 46 -14.13 6.84 17.39
CA ASN A 46 -15.55 7.19 17.50
C ASN A 46 -16.50 6.10 16.96
N GLY A 47 -16.01 4.87 16.75
CA GLY A 47 -16.84 3.72 16.36
C GLY A 47 -17.32 3.70 14.90
N LYS A 48 -16.89 4.65 14.06
CA LYS A 48 -17.24 4.66 12.63
C LYS A 48 -16.48 3.57 11.85
N GLU A 49 -17.21 2.90 10.97
CA GLU A 49 -16.71 1.85 10.08
C GLU A 49 -15.87 2.46 8.94
N ARG A 50 -14.55 2.58 9.15
CA ARG A 50 -13.60 3.04 8.11
C ARG A 50 -13.51 2.04 6.95
N GLY A 51 -13.70 0.76 7.25
CA GLY A 51 -13.61 -0.31 6.26
C GLY A 51 -14.63 -0.14 5.14
N ARG A 52 -15.89 0.27 5.39
CA ARG A 52 -16.93 0.30 4.35
C ARG A 52 -16.67 1.31 3.22
N GLU A 53 -16.11 2.47 3.53
CA GLU A 53 -15.90 3.58 2.58
C GLU A 53 -14.75 3.31 1.61
N ILE A 54 -13.80 2.43 1.97
CA ILE A 54 -12.61 2.18 1.16
C ILE A 54 -12.93 1.23 0.01
N ILE A 55 -12.71 1.70 -1.22
CA ILE A 55 -12.93 0.91 -2.44
C ILE A 55 -11.81 -0.14 -2.57
N PRO A 56 -12.11 -1.38 -2.96
CA PRO A 56 -11.09 -2.38 -3.24
C PRO A 56 -10.17 -1.92 -4.38
N ALA A 57 -8.86 -2.15 -4.23
CA ALA A 57 -7.89 -1.84 -5.26
C ALA A 57 -8.20 -2.62 -6.55
N PRO A 58 -7.98 -2.02 -7.74
CA PRO A 58 -8.21 -2.69 -9.01
C PRO A 58 -7.20 -3.82 -9.20
N GLN A 59 -7.55 -4.80 -10.05
CA GLN A 59 -6.72 -5.99 -10.27
C GLN A 59 -5.28 -5.68 -10.73
N SER A 60 -5.09 -4.57 -11.45
CA SER A 60 -3.77 -4.08 -11.90
C SER A 60 -2.83 -3.74 -10.76
N ASP A 61 -3.38 -3.40 -9.59
CA ASP A 61 -2.63 -2.89 -8.44
C ASP A 61 -2.40 -3.98 -7.39
N LEU A 62 -3.04 -5.14 -7.58
CA LEU A 62 -2.92 -6.26 -6.65
C LEU A 62 -1.59 -7.01 -6.88
N PRO A 63 -0.97 -7.54 -5.83
CA PRO A 63 0.14 -8.47 -5.99
C PRO A 63 -0.32 -9.71 -6.80
N PRO A 64 0.60 -10.46 -7.43
CA PRO A 64 0.27 -11.70 -8.10
C PRO A 64 -0.51 -12.65 -7.17
N PRO A 65 -1.53 -13.38 -7.66
CA PRO A 65 -2.28 -14.30 -6.82
C PRO A 65 -1.36 -15.34 -6.17
N GLY A 66 -1.58 -15.58 -4.88
CA GLY A 66 -0.75 -16.43 -4.05
C GLY A 66 -0.79 -17.93 -4.43
N PRO A 67 -0.09 -18.75 -3.64
CA PRO A 67 0.07 -18.58 -2.21
C PRO A 67 1.24 -17.67 -1.79
N TYR A 68 0.97 -16.75 -0.86
CA TYR A 68 1.94 -15.82 -0.29
C TYR A 68 2.77 -16.53 0.81
N PHE A 69 3.58 -17.51 0.41
CA PHE A 69 4.40 -18.27 1.35
C PHE A 69 5.72 -17.55 1.66
N LEU A 70 5.87 -17.21 2.95
CA LEU A 70 7.13 -16.97 3.67
C LEU A 70 8.10 -15.94 3.05
N ASN A 71 7.97 -14.69 3.50
CA ASN A 71 9.02 -13.86 4.13
C ASN A 71 8.67 -12.39 3.91
N PHE A 72 8.12 -11.78 4.97
CA PHE A 72 8.00 -10.35 5.22
C PHE A 72 8.19 -9.47 3.98
N VAL A 73 7.15 -9.30 3.16
CA VAL A 73 7.01 -7.99 2.51
C VAL A 73 6.63 -7.09 3.67
N SER A 74 7.64 -6.46 4.28
CA SER A 74 7.38 -5.64 5.44
C SER A 74 6.42 -4.53 5.01
N GLU A 75 5.61 -4.00 5.93
CA GLU A 75 4.79 -2.81 5.65
C GLU A 75 5.62 -1.71 4.97
N ARG A 76 6.92 -1.67 5.23
CA ARG A 76 7.90 -0.78 4.60
C ARG A 76 8.10 -1.08 3.11
N ASP A 77 8.22 -2.35 2.72
CA ASP A 77 8.44 -2.75 1.33
C ASP A 77 7.18 -2.49 0.49
N ILE A 78 5.99 -2.75 1.04
CA ILE A 78 4.71 -2.41 0.37
C ILE A 78 4.59 -0.89 0.16
N ILE A 79 4.98 -0.09 1.15
CA ILE A 79 4.96 1.38 1.06
C ILE A 79 6.00 1.88 0.05
N LEU A 80 7.22 1.32 0.05
CA LEU A 80 8.26 1.69 -0.90
C LEU A 80 7.88 1.33 -2.33
N ASP A 81 7.35 0.13 -2.55
CA ASP A 81 6.85 -0.30 -3.86
C ASP A 81 5.73 0.62 -4.36
N GLY A 82 4.78 0.97 -3.48
CA GLY A 82 3.71 1.91 -3.82
C GLY A 82 4.22 3.32 -4.15
N LEU A 83 5.22 3.82 -3.41
CA LEU A 83 5.86 5.10 -3.69
C LEU A 83 6.67 5.09 -4.98
N GLU A 84 7.33 3.97 -5.29
CA GLU A 84 8.07 3.78 -6.54
C GLU A 84 7.15 3.66 -7.75
N ALA A 85 6.02 2.94 -7.61
CA ALA A 85 5.00 2.86 -8.63
C ALA A 85 4.36 4.22 -8.96
N ALA A 86 4.43 5.19 -8.04
CA ALA A 86 3.97 6.56 -8.28
C ALA A 86 4.97 7.42 -9.06
N ILE A 87 6.24 7.01 -9.20
CA ILE A 87 7.29 7.79 -9.90
C ILE A 87 6.91 8.11 -11.35
N PRO A 88 6.44 7.14 -12.17
CA PRO A 88 6.04 7.41 -13.56
C PRO A 88 4.90 8.44 -13.63
N ALA A 89 3.88 8.32 -12.76
CA ALA A 89 2.77 9.26 -12.74
C ALA A 89 3.20 10.70 -12.40
N VAL A 90 4.16 10.86 -11.48
CA VAL A 90 4.76 12.16 -11.17
C VAL A 90 5.56 12.68 -12.39
N ALA A 91 6.30 11.82 -13.08
CA ALA A 91 7.04 12.20 -14.28
C ALA A 91 6.11 12.66 -15.42
N ASP A 92 5.02 11.95 -15.67
CA ASP A 92 4.01 12.30 -16.67
C ASP A 92 3.34 13.64 -16.33
N TYR A 93 3.06 13.89 -15.04
CA TYR A 93 2.54 15.17 -14.59
C TYR A 93 3.52 16.32 -14.86
N VAL A 94 4.82 16.13 -14.59
CA VAL A 94 5.84 17.16 -14.87
C VAL A 94 6.01 17.37 -16.38
N ALA A 95 5.98 16.30 -17.18
CA ALA A 95 6.06 16.40 -18.64
C ALA A 95 4.89 17.21 -19.22
N SER A 96 3.69 17.02 -18.67
CA SER A 96 2.50 17.80 -19.05
C SER A 96 2.44 19.19 -18.41
N ASN A 97 3.16 19.43 -17.31
CA ASN A 97 3.18 20.71 -16.57
C ASN A 97 4.63 21.14 -16.23
N PRO A 98 5.45 21.56 -17.22
CA PRO A 98 6.90 21.71 -17.08
C PRO A 98 7.32 23.01 -16.37
N THR A 99 6.67 23.34 -15.26
CA THR A 99 7.01 24.47 -14.40
C THR A 99 8.18 24.11 -13.48
N GLU A 100 8.92 25.13 -13.02
CA GLU A 100 10.02 24.89 -12.08
C GLU A 100 9.52 24.34 -10.75
N ALA A 101 8.32 24.73 -10.31
CA ALA A 101 7.67 24.18 -9.12
C ALA A 101 7.36 22.68 -9.26
N ALA A 102 6.89 22.24 -10.44
CA ALA A 102 6.61 20.82 -10.68
C ALA A 102 7.90 19.98 -10.74
N ARG A 103 8.95 20.50 -11.38
CA ARG A 103 10.28 19.86 -11.37
C ARG A 103 10.86 19.77 -9.97
N ASP A 104 10.69 20.83 -9.17
CA ASP A 104 11.14 20.84 -7.78
C ASP A 104 10.40 19.80 -6.92
N MET A 105 9.08 19.72 -7.08
CA MET A 105 8.27 18.68 -6.43
C MET A 105 8.76 17.27 -6.78
N GLN A 106 9.03 16.99 -8.07
CA GLN A 106 9.55 15.70 -8.50
C GLN A 106 10.93 15.39 -7.90
N ARG A 107 11.86 16.36 -7.86
CA ARG A 107 13.19 16.18 -7.23
C ARG A 107 13.06 15.88 -5.74
N ARG A 108 12.18 16.59 -5.04
CA ARG A 108 11.92 16.39 -3.60
C ARG A 108 11.29 15.03 -3.32
N PHE A 109 10.34 14.62 -4.16
CA PHE A 109 9.71 13.30 -4.08
C PHE A 109 10.73 12.16 -4.25
N HIS A 110 11.58 12.22 -5.28
CA HIS A 110 12.66 11.25 -5.49
C HIS A 110 13.67 11.24 -4.33
N SER A 111 14.05 12.41 -3.84
CA SER A 111 15.00 12.54 -2.73
C SER A 111 14.44 11.94 -1.44
N ALA A 112 13.15 12.15 -1.15
CA ALA A 112 12.48 11.59 0.02
C ALA A 112 12.40 10.06 -0.02
N ILE A 113 12.09 9.47 -1.19
CA ILE A 113 12.10 8.02 -1.36
C ILE A 113 13.51 7.46 -1.15
N ALA A 114 14.52 8.09 -1.76
CA ALA A 114 15.91 7.65 -1.64
C ALA A 114 16.44 7.77 -0.20
N GLU A 115 16.10 8.83 0.52
CA GLU A 115 16.42 9.01 1.93
C GLU A 115 15.76 7.94 2.79
N ARG A 116 14.47 7.70 2.56
CA ARG A 116 13.73 6.68 3.30
C ARG A 116 14.31 5.29 3.09
N LYS A 117 14.69 4.93 1.86
CA LYS A 117 15.43 3.69 1.57
C LYS A 117 16.72 3.61 2.37
N ARG A 118 17.53 4.68 2.38
CA ARG A 118 18.79 4.71 3.14
C ARG A 118 18.59 4.51 4.63
N GLU A 119 17.57 5.13 5.24
CA GLU A 119 17.26 4.92 6.65
C GLU A 119 16.86 3.47 6.95
N LEU A 120 16.06 2.87 6.05
CA LEU A 120 15.52 1.53 6.25
C LEU A 120 16.58 0.44 6.07
N TYR A 121 17.54 0.61 5.16
CA TYR A 121 18.59 -0.37 4.87
C TYR A 121 19.93 -0.09 5.59
N LYS A 122 20.01 0.90 6.49
CA LYS A 122 21.22 1.20 7.28
C LYS A 122 21.40 0.34 8.54
N GLY A 123 20.42 -0.50 8.90
CA GLY A 123 20.41 -1.27 10.15
C GLY A 123 20.47 -2.79 9.99
N GLY A 124 21.01 -3.30 8.88
CA GLY A 124 21.20 -4.74 8.61
C GLY A 124 22.65 -5.18 8.80
#